data_AF-A0A8J8K7L5-F1
#
_entry.id   AF-A0A8J8K7L5-F1
#
_cell.length_a   1.000
_cell.length_b   1.000
_cell.length_c   1.000
_cell.angle_alpha   90.00
_cell.angle_beta   90.00
_cell.angle_gamma   90.00
#
_symmetry.space_group_name_H-M   'P 1'
#
loop_
_entity.id
_entity.type
_entity.pdbx_description
1 polymer ?
#
loop_
_entity_poly.entity_id
_entity_poly.type
_entity_poly.pdbx_seq_one_letter_code
_entity_poly.pdbx_strand_id
1 'polypeptide(L)'
;MKNIVYNNQINNSSILGTIPKFSKQEEDHLLATFFEQLLLFDYVVISTDRNNFTLYFLIKKIGIDIVERLFRAGYIKLSIKSAIIVSGTGRQLENGTIDESVIYEQPPIVGGTLSDADLDLEKNIYQGLLPFRLDKKRIRQLTKVISPHYLRTDNMDLGVDTTQLVINSYKSNLLEYLNLPYEKEPEQLNLEERKKLQSLAHSILEMGIISKNSFKSYENYGSFEIAQNIYSNIGKAFKISENTAEILSIENTPDLQQIFLQNNFDISDIFKLRHLKTAKFFRKWINEVGENENSAEVTEAYLAEIKEAKSFFNTAKGKIIKNTVLFGASTGLGTLIAGPLGTVVGASATPLVNLGIDYGLSLLEEFTTEGIFAGKNPKIFIDNLKEEVKKTDT
;
A
#
# COMPACT_ATOMS: atom_id res chain seq x y z
N MET A 1 -14.40 6.93 -1.66
CA MET A 1 -13.29 6.44 -0.81
C MET A 1 -11.98 7.07 -1.27
N LYS A 2 -10.98 7.25 -0.38
CA LYS A 2 -9.63 7.69 -0.78
C LYS A 2 -8.80 6.47 -1.20
N ASN A 3 -8.08 6.57 -2.31
CA ASN A 3 -7.21 5.51 -2.82
C ASN A 3 -5.82 5.65 -2.22
N ILE A 4 -5.51 4.82 -1.22
CA ILE A 4 -4.29 4.94 -0.41
C ILE A 4 -3.42 3.71 -0.65
N VAL A 5 -2.15 3.92 -0.98
CA VAL A 5 -1.17 2.84 -1.11
C VAL A 5 -0.18 2.87 0.05
N TYR A 6 0.16 1.70 0.58
CA TYR A 6 1.19 1.50 1.58
C TYR A 6 2.50 1.05 0.90
N ASN A 7 3.60 1.75 1.19
CA ASN A 7 4.93 1.45 0.68
C ASN A 7 5.85 1.11 1.86
N ASN A 8 6.25 -0.15 1.95
CA ASN A 8 7.23 -0.67 2.91
C ASN A 8 8.61 -0.93 2.29
N GLN A 9 8.77 -0.80 0.97
CA GLN A 9 9.98 -1.18 0.24
C GLN A 9 11.21 -0.34 0.64
N ILE A 10 11.03 0.95 0.95
CA ILE A 10 12.13 1.84 1.37
C ILE A 10 12.73 1.42 2.73
N ASN A 11 11.91 0.84 3.62
CA ASN A 11 12.31 0.52 5.00
C ASN A 11 12.21 -0.98 5.32
N ASN A 12 12.15 -1.84 4.29
CA ASN A 12 11.87 -3.27 4.46
C ASN A 12 12.97 -4.01 5.28
N SER A 13 14.21 -3.50 5.28
CA SER A 13 15.33 -4.16 5.97
C SER A 13 15.70 -3.56 7.35
N SER A 14 14.96 -2.56 7.85
CA SER A 14 15.24 -1.97 9.17
C SER A 14 14.39 -2.64 10.24
N ILE A 15 14.89 -3.75 10.79
CA ILE A 15 14.21 -4.44 11.90
C ILE A 15 14.41 -3.67 13.22
N LEU A 16 15.43 -2.82 13.35
CA LEU A 16 15.59 -1.82 14.44
C LEU A 16 16.92 -1.07 14.23
N GLY A 17 16.93 -0.04 13.39
CA GLY A 17 18.08 0.86 13.25
C GLY A 17 19.25 0.34 12.42
N THR A 18 19.09 -0.81 11.75
CA THR A 18 19.97 -1.22 10.65
C THR A 18 19.58 -0.46 9.39
N ILE A 19 20.43 0.47 8.97
CA ILE A 19 20.24 1.26 7.76
C ILE A 19 20.25 0.32 6.54
N PRO A 20 19.15 0.25 5.76
CA PRO A 20 19.11 -0.48 4.50
C PRO A 20 20.27 -0.09 3.58
N LYS A 21 20.90 -1.08 2.95
CA LYS A 21 21.90 -0.87 1.91
C LYS A 21 21.29 -1.31 0.59
N PHE A 22 21.05 -0.33 -0.28
CA PHE A 22 20.58 -0.56 -1.64
C PHE A 22 21.74 -0.31 -2.61
N SER A 23 21.86 -1.18 -3.61
CA SER A 23 22.62 -0.91 -4.81
C SER A 23 21.97 0.24 -5.60
N LYS A 24 22.74 0.88 -6.49
CA LYS A 24 22.21 1.97 -7.31
C LYS A 24 20.96 1.55 -8.11
N GLN A 25 20.97 0.34 -8.67
CA GLN A 25 19.84 -0.19 -9.45
C GLN A 25 18.59 -0.37 -8.59
N GLU A 26 18.73 -0.87 -7.36
CA GLU A 26 17.62 -0.99 -6.41
C GLU A 26 17.09 0.39 -6.01
N GLU A 27 17.97 1.36 -5.79
CA GLU A 27 17.55 2.74 -5.49
C GLU A 27 16.75 3.36 -6.65
N ASP A 28 17.21 3.19 -7.88
CA ASP A 28 16.53 3.72 -9.08
C ASP A 28 15.14 3.05 -9.25
N HIS A 29 15.03 1.74 -9.00
CA HIS A 29 13.76 1.03 -9.06
C HIS A 29 12.79 1.42 -7.93
N LEU A 30 13.30 1.65 -6.71
CA LEU A 30 12.50 2.18 -5.60
C LEU A 30 11.92 3.56 -5.93
N LEU A 31 12.71 4.44 -6.57
CA LEU A 31 12.25 5.75 -7.00
C LEU A 31 11.22 5.66 -8.14
N ALA A 32 11.42 4.76 -9.11
CA ALA A 32 10.47 4.52 -10.20
C ALA A 32 9.12 4.02 -9.65
N THR A 33 9.14 3.06 -8.72
CA THR A 33 7.93 2.54 -8.07
C THR A 33 7.24 3.64 -7.27
N PHE A 34 8.01 4.45 -6.53
CA PHE A 34 7.47 5.57 -5.77
C PHE A 34 6.84 6.65 -6.67
N PHE A 35 7.46 6.95 -7.81
CA PHE A 35 6.91 7.86 -8.83
C PHE A 35 5.55 7.36 -9.36
N GLU A 36 5.48 6.09 -9.76
CA GLU A 36 4.23 5.47 -10.21
C GLU A 36 3.14 5.55 -9.14
N GLN A 37 3.47 5.21 -7.89
CA GLN A 37 2.54 5.29 -6.76
C GLN A 37 1.99 6.72 -6.56
N LEU A 38 2.86 7.73 -6.72
CA LEU A 38 2.42 9.12 -6.66
C LEU A 38 1.52 9.54 -7.84
N LEU A 39 1.57 8.86 -8.98
CA LEU A 39 0.64 9.12 -10.09
C LEU A 39 -0.71 8.42 -9.87
N LEU A 40 -0.68 7.19 -9.35
CA LEU A 40 -1.83 6.28 -9.30
C LEU A 40 -2.63 6.30 -7.99
N PHE A 41 -2.15 6.96 -6.92
CA PHE A 41 -2.86 6.99 -5.62
C PHE A 41 -3.04 8.39 -5.06
N ASP A 42 -4.06 8.60 -4.22
CA ASP A 42 -4.39 9.90 -3.61
C ASP A 42 -3.30 10.37 -2.63
N TYR A 43 -2.66 9.43 -1.95
CA TYR A 43 -1.38 9.63 -1.28
C TYR A 43 -0.73 8.28 -0.98
N VAL A 44 0.58 8.32 -0.73
CA VAL A 44 1.40 7.17 -0.37
C VAL A 44 1.67 7.22 1.14
N VAL A 45 1.34 6.14 1.85
CA VAL A 45 1.76 5.93 3.24
C VAL A 45 3.06 5.14 3.20
N ILE A 46 4.17 5.75 3.60
CA ILE A 46 5.48 5.11 3.57
C ILE A 46 5.84 4.68 4.98
N SER A 47 6.18 3.40 5.15
CA SER A 47 6.62 2.88 6.43
C SER A 47 7.98 3.47 6.82
N THR A 48 8.22 3.68 8.11
CA THR A 48 9.49 4.19 8.63
C THR A 48 9.81 3.57 10.00
N ASP A 49 11.07 3.71 10.43
CA ASP A 49 11.57 3.22 11.70
C ASP A 49 11.78 4.37 12.71
N ARG A 50 12.27 4.05 13.91
CA ARG A 50 12.58 5.05 14.96
C ARG A 50 13.65 6.08 14.54
N ASN A 51 14.50 5.76 13.57
CA ASN A 51 15.52 6.67 13.07
C ASN A 51 15.02 7.49 11.87
N ASN A 52 13.80 7.22 11.43
CA ASN A 52 13.17 7.79 10.27
C ASN A 52 14.02 7.66 8.99
N PHE A 53 14.53 6.45 8.74
CA PHE A 53 15.34 6.17 7.57
C PHE A 53 14.66 6.58 6.26
N THR A 54 13.34 6.41 6.16
CA THR A 54 12.56 6.82 4.98
C THR A 54 12.72 8.30 4.66
N LEU A 55 12.65 9.17 5.66
CA LEU A 55 12.85 10.61 5.44
C LEU A 55 14.29 10.91 4.98
N TYR A 56 15.27 10.26 5.60
CA TYR A 56 16.67 10.36 5.17
C TYR A 56 16.84 9.94 3.71
N PHE A 57 16.31 8.77 3.33
CA PHE A 57 16.40 8.22 1.98
C PHE A 57 15.80 9.18 0.96
N LEU A 58 14.57 9.65 1.20
CA LEU A 58 13.89 10.58 0.30
C LEU A 58 14.69 11.88 0.16
N ILE A 59 15.11 12.52 1.25
CA ILE A 59 15.86 13.79 1.16
C ILE A 59 17.18 13.58 0.42
N LYS A 60 17.88 12.47 0.68
CA LYS A 60 19.15 12.15 0.02
C LYS A 60 18.99 11.95 -1.48
N LYS A 61 17.87 11.37 -1.92
CA LYS A 61 17.66 10.97 -3.32
C LYS A 61 16.97 12.02 -4.17
N ILE A 62 15.97 12.68 -3.62
CA ILE A 62 15.10 13.60 -4.38
C ILE A 62 15.20 15.03 -3.87
N GLY A 63 16.00 15.30 -2.83
CA GLY A 63 16.24 16.65 -2.33
C GLY A 63 15.19 17.17 -1.35
N ILE A 64 15.64 18.01 -0.42
CA ILE A 64 14.84 18.45 0.74
C ILE A 64 13.61 19.28 0.36
N ASP A 65 13.72 20.14 -0.65
CA ASP A 65 12.64 21.05 -1.03
C ASP A 65 11.51 20.29 -1.74
N ILE A 66 11.85 19.27 -2.53
CA ILE A 66 10.87 18.37 -3.16
C ILE A 66 10.15 17.57 -2.07
N VAL A 67 10.88 16.99 -1.11
CA VAL A 67 10.29 16.27 0.03
C VAL A 67 9.34 17.17 0.82
N GLU A 68 9.74 18.40 1.15
CA GLU A 68 8.87 19.36 1.85
C GLU A 68 7.58 19.63 1.04
N ARG A 69 7.70 19.83 -0.28
CA ARG A 69 6.53 20.04 -1.15
C ARG A 69 5.61 18.82 -1.20
N LEU A 70 6.15 17.60 -1.22
CA LEU A 70 5.35 16.37 -1.18
C LEU A 70 4.52 16.28 0.10
N PHE A 71 5.10 16.61 1.26
CA PHE A 71 4.36 16.68 2.53
C PHE A 71 3.31 17.78 2.51
N ARG A 72 3.67 19.02 2.12
CA ARG A 72 2.72 20.15 2.04
C ARG A 72 1.54 19.88 1.13
N ALA A 73 1.76 19.20 0.01
CA ALA A 73 0.72 18.81 -0.93
C ALA A 73 -0.13 17.63 -0.42
N GLY A 74 0.27 16.98 0.68
CA GLY A 74 -0.38 15.81 1.24
C GLY A 74 -0.22 14.55 0.39
N TYR A 75 0.80 14.50 -0.47
CA TYR A 75 1.03 13.35 -1.38
C TYR A 75 1.68 12.18 -0.69
N ILE A 76 2.38 12.44 0.42
CA ILE A 76 2.99 11.41 1.24
C ILE A 76 2.60 11.58 2.71
N LYS A 77 2.59 10.44 3.39
CA LYS A 77 2.46 10.32 4.83
C LYS A 77 3.46 9.28 5.32
N LEU A 78 3.91 9.42 6.56
CA LEU A 78 4.80 8.46 7.19
C LEU A 78 4.02 7.60 8.18
N SER A 79 4.40 6.34 8.28
CA SER A 79 3.86 5.40 9.27
C SER A 79 5.01 4.79 10.03
N ILE A 80 5.16 5.13 11.31
CA ILE A 80 6.14 4.44 12.17
C ILE A 80 5.55 3.07 12.48
N LYS A 81 6.28 2.01 12.14
CA LYS A 81 5.94 0.66 12.57
C LYS A 81 6.18 0.57 14.07
N SER A 82 5.11 0.67 14.87
CA SER A 82 5.21 0.54 16.32
C SER A 82 5.24 -0.93 16.74
N ALA A 83 4.55 -1.82 16.03
CA ALA A 83 4.60 -3.25 16.28
C ALA A 83 5.92 -3.84 15.76
N ILE A 84 6.60 -4.59 16.61
CA ILE A 84 7.88 -5.24 16.28
C ILE A 84 7.78 -6.74 16.54
N ILE A 85 8.47 -7.52 15.72
CA ILE A 85 8.64 -8.96 15.91
C ILE A 85 10.13 -9.24 15.86
N VAL A 86 10.66 -9.83 16.93
CA VAL A 86 12.09 -10.08 17.09
C VAL A 86 12.34 -11.55 17.38
N SER A 87 13.49 -12.04 16.93
CA SER A 87 14.02 -13.37 17.26
C SER A 87 15.38 -13.22 17.92
N GLY A 88 15.70 -14.12 18.85
CA GLY A 88 17.09 -14.30 19.31
C GLY A 88 17.98 -14.78 18.17
N THR A 89 19.18 -14.21 18.04
CA THR A 89 20.13 -14.54 16.95
C THR A 89 21.40 -15.25 17.43
N GLY A 90 21.41 -15.71 18.69
CA GLY A 90 22.61 -16.28 19.32
C GLY A 90 23.61 -15.23 19.78
N ARG A 91 24.75 -15.70 20.31
CA ARG A 91 25.88 -14.85 20.72
C ARG A 91 26.99 -14.92 19.69
N GLN A 92 27.40 -13.78 19.13
CA GLN A 92 28.59 -13.74 18.29
C GLN A 92 29.84 -13.96 19.15
N LEU A 93 30.64 -14.96 18.79
CA LEU A 93 31.91 -15.28 19.43
C LEU A 93 33.06 -14.48 18.78
N GLU A 94 34.21 -14.39 19.45
CA GLU A 94 35.37 -13.61 18.98
C GLU A 94 35.93 -14.11 17.64
N ASN A 95 35.76 -15.39 17.35
CA ASN A 95 36.15 -16.02 16.08
C ASN A 95 35.17 -15.73 14.92
N GLY A 96 34.10 -14.95 15.17
CA GLY A 96 33.07 -14.62 14.19
C GLY A 96 31.95 -15.66 14.03
N THR A 97 32.02 -16.81 14.71
CA THR A 97 30.93 -17.81 14.69
C THR A 97 29.82 -17.43 15.66
N ILE A 98 28.61 -17.96 15.44
CA ILE A 98 27.45 -17.71 16.31
C ILE A 98 27.28 -18.92 17.23
N ASP A 99 27.23 -18.67 18.54
CA ASP A 99 26.81 -19.64 19.54
C ASP A 99 25.28 -19.65 19.62
N GLU A 100 24.66 -20.72 19.10
CA GLU A 100 23.21 -20.94 19.12
C GLU A 100 22.73 -21.56 20.45
N SER A 101 23.62 -22.01 21.34
CA SER A 101 23.18 -22.66 22.59
C SER A 101 22.33 -21.73 23.46
N VAL A 102 22.56 -20.42 23.35
CA VAL A 102 21.87 -19.37 24.13
C VAL A 102 20.46 -19.05 23.64
N ILE A 103 20.03 -19.55 22.47
CA ILE A 103 18.67 -19.30 21.95
C ILE A 103 17.70 -20.44 22.26
N TYR A 104 18.19 -21.65 22.53
CA TYR A 104 17.32 -22.77 22.89
C TYR A 104 16.60 -22.50 24.22
N GLU A 105 15.39 -23.06 24.37
CA GLU A 105 14.48 -22.84 25.52
C GLU A 105 13.89 -21.43 25.61
N GLN A 106 14.30 -20.50 24.73
CA GLN A 106 13.67 -19.20 24.58
C GLN A 106 12.59 -19.24 23.50
N PRO A 107 11.53 -18.41 23.60
CA PRO A 107 10.55 -18.25 22.54
C PRO A 107 11.24 -17.97 21.19
N PRO A 108 10.83 -18.63 20.08
CA PRO A 108 11.49 -18.49 18.79
C PRO A 108 11.32 -17.09 18.21
N ILE A 109 10.17 -16.46 18.45
CA ILE A 109 9.86 -15.09 18.11
C ILE A 109 9.07 -14.45 19.24
N VAL A 110 9.23 -13.14 19.42
CA VAL A 110 8.50 -12.34 20.41
C VAL A 110 7.92 -11.10 19.73
N GLY A 111 6.62 -10.90 19.92
CA GLY A 111 5.91 -9.70 19.51
C GLY A 111 5.99 -8.62 20.58
N GLY A 112 6.19 -7.38 20.16
CA GLY A 112 6.23 -6.24 21.07
C GLY A 112 5.84 -4.93 20.39
N THR A 113 6.04 -3.84 21.12
CA THR A 113 5.88 -2.48 20.59
C THR A 113 7.13 -1.66 20.87
N LEU A 114 7.40 -0.71 20.00
CA LEU A 114 8.30 0.40 20.30
C LEU A 114 7.80 1.16 21.53
N SER A 115 8.76 1.68 22.31
CA SER A 115 8.46 2.51 23.47
C SER A 115 7.92 3.88 23.04
N ASP A 116 7.21 4.59 23.93
CA ASP A 116 6.76 5.96 23.65
C ASP A 116 7.92 6.89 23.27
N ALA A 117 9.12 6.65 23.83
CA ALA A 117 10.33 7.40 23.52
C ALA A 117 10.91 7.10 22.12
N ASP A 118 10.58 5.94 21.53
CA ASP A 118 10.90 5.57 20.15
C ASP A 118 9.81 6.04 19.17
N LEU A 119 8.61 6.36 19.67
CA LEU A 119 7.47 6.87 18.90
C LEU A 119 7.38 8.41 18.90
N ASP A 120 8.31 9.10 19.55
CA ASP A 120 8.40 10.56 19.53
C ASP A 120 8.66 11.08 18.10
N LEU A 121 7.64 11.68 17.51
CA LEU A 121 7.67 12.18 16.13
C LEU A 121 8.72 13.26 15.91
N GLU A 122 8.89 14.18 16.87
CA GLU A 122 9.84 15.28 16.72
C GLU A 122 11.27 14.75 16.76
N LYS A 123 11.54 13.82 17.67
CA LYS A 123 12.81 13.11 17.77
C LYS A 123 13.10 12.32 16.49
N ASN A 124 12.13 11.57 15.98
CA ASN A 124 12.32 10.74 14.79
C ASN A 124 12.55 11.59 13.53
N ILE A 125 11.81 12.70 13.37
CA ILE A 125 12.07 13.67 12.29
C ILE A 125 13.47 14.26 12.43
N TYR A 126 13.87 14.66 13.65
CA TYR A 126 15.21 15.19 13.90
C TYR A 126 16.31 14.20 13.50
N GLN A 127 16.18 12.92 13.85
CA GLN A 127 17.14 11.89 13.47
C GLN A 127 17.29 11.75 11.95
N GLY A 128 16.16 11.71 11.22
CA GLY A 128 16.17 11.66 9.75
C GLY A 128 16.81 12.89 9.09
N LEU A 129 16.73 14.06 9.75
CA LEU A 129 17.30 15.33 9.24
C LEU A 129 18.77 15.56 9.63
N LEU A 130 19.25 14.89 10.68
CA LEU A 130 20.57 15.08 11.27
C LEU A 130 21.72 15.01 10.23
N PRO A 131 21.73 14.08 9.27
CA PRO A 131 22.82 13.96 8.29
C PRO A 131 22.99 15.17 7.36
N PHE A 132 21.95 16.00 7.21
CA PHE A 132 21.94 17.12 6.24
C PHE A 132 22.46 18.44 6.80
N ARG A 133 22.91 18.47 8.07
CA ARG A 133 23.53 19.65 8.73
C ARG A 133 22.71 20.94 8.60
N LEU A 134 21.39 20.82 8.68
CA LEU A 134 20.47 21.94 8.60
C LEU A 134 20.55 22.81 9.85
N ASP A 135 20.28 24.11 9.71
CA ASP A 135 20.19 24.99 10.87
C ASP A 135 18.93 24.70 11.70
N LYS A 136 18.95 25.13 12.98
CA LYS A 136 17.83 24.86 13.91
C LYS A 136 16.50 25.43 13.41
N LYS A 137 16.52 26.53 12.65
CA LYS A 137 15.30 27.14 12.11
C LYS A 137 14.70 26.27 11.01
N ARG A 138 15.51 25.78 10.04
CA ARG A 138 15.04 24.89 8.97
C ARG A 138 14.52 23.56 9.52
N ILE A 139 15.20 22.98 10.52
CA ILE A 139 14.73 21.76 11.19
C ILE A 139 13.35 21.99 11.79
N ARG A 140 13.15 23.04 12.59
CA ARG A 140 11.84 23.35 13.19
C ARG A 140 10.74 23.58 12.15
N GLN A 141 11.07 24.26 11.06
CA GLN A 141 10.12 24.47 9.96
C GLN A 141 9.71 23.13 9.33
N LEU A 142 10.67 22.25 9.03
CA LEU A 142 10.39 20.95 8.45
C LEU A 142 9.62 20.05 9.42
N THR A 143 9.98 20.04 10.70
CA THR A 143 9.22 19.29 11.72
C THR A 143 7.76 19.70 11.74
N LYS A 144 7.45 21.00 11.69
CA LYS A 144 6.06 21.49 11.61
C LYS A 144 5.33 21.07 10.33
N VAL A 145 6.05 20.91 9.23
CA VAL A 145 5.48 20.45 7.96
C VAL A 145 5.23 18.95 7.97
N ILE A 146 6.15 18.18 8.54
CA ILE A 146 6.17 16.72 8.43
C ILE A 146 5.35 16.07 9.53
N SER A 147 5.38 16.56 10.77
CA SER A 147 4.72 15.90 11.92
C SER A 147 3.21 15.65 11.73
N PRO A 148 2.42 16.54 11.12
CA PRO A 148 0.98 16.29 10.89
C PRO A 148 0.70 15.14 9.90
N HIS A 149 1.72 14.68 9.17
CA HIS A 149 1.62 13.64 8.16
C HIS A 149 2.06 12.27 8.68
N TYR A 150 2.31 12.12 9.97
CA TYR A 150 2.50 10.83 10.60
C TYR A 150 1.17 10.15 10.91
N LEU A 151 1.09 8.86 10.60
CA LEU A 151 -0.03 7.99 10.90
C LEU A 151 0.41 6.94 11.90
N ARG A 152 -0.46 6.67 12.87
CA ARG A 152 -0.39 5.47 13.70
C ARG A 152 -1.22 4.38 13.04
N THR A 153 -0.57 3.34 12.54
CA THR A 153 -1.22 2.30 11.72
C THR A 153 -1.28 0.95 12.46
N ASP A 154 -0.55 0.82 13.56
CA ASP A 154 -0.42 -0.39 14.36
C ASP A 154 -0.40 -0.10 15.88
N ASN A 155 -0.38 -1.18 16.65
CA ASN A 155 -0.31 -1.20 18.11
C ASN A 155 0.33 -2.50 18.61
N MET A 156 0.62 -2.55 19.91
CA MET A 156 1.21 -3.71 20.58
C MET A 156 0.42 -5.00 20.34
N ASP A 157 -0.91 -4.95 20.45
CA ASP A 157 -1.80 -6.10 20.27
C ASP A 157 -1.54 -6.78 18.93
N LEU A 158 -1.39 -6.01 17.85
CA LEU A 158 -1.16 -6.57 16.52
C LEU A 158 0.16 -7.37 16.44
N GLY A 159 1.22 -6.93 17.12
CA GLY A 159 2.50 -7.65 17.17
C GLY A 159 2.40 -8.95 17.98
N VAL A 160 1.71 -8.90 19.13
CA VAL A 160 1.50 -10.06 20.01
C VAL A 160 0.60 -11.10 19.33
N ASP A 161 -0.53 -10.67 18.78
CA ASP A 161 -1.50 -11.52 18.08
C ASP A 161 -0.87 -12.21 16.87
N THR A 162 -0.07 -11.47 16.09
CA THR A 162 0.65 -12.05 14.94
C THR A 162 1.64 -13.13 15.37
N THR A 163 2.39 -12.87 16.43
CA THR A 163 3.35 -13.84 16.98
C THR A 163 2.66 -15.11 17.45
N GLN A 164 1.55 -14.95 18.19
CA GLN A 164 0.76 -16.07 18.67
C GLN A 164 0.14 -16.89 17.53
N LEU A 165 -0.38 -16.23 16.50
CA LEU A 165 -0.93 -16.88 15.32
C LEU A 165 0.13 -17.75 14.63
N VAL A 166 1.33 -17.21 14.42
CA VAL A 166 2.42 -17.92 13.73
C VAL A 166 2.92 -19.10 14.56
N ILE A 167 3.12 -18.94 15.87
CA ILE A 167 3.52 -20.05 16.76
C ILE A 167 2.44 -21.14 16.79
N ASN A 168 1.15 -20.77 16.88
CA ASN A 168 0.05 -21.74 16.83
C ASN A 168 -0.03 -22.46 15.49
N SER A 169 0.26 -21.77 14.39
CA SER A 169 0.29 -22.34 13.05
C SER A 169 1.42 -23.34 12.89
N TYR A 170 2.59 -23.03 13.45
CA TYR A 170 3.72 -23.97 13.54
C TYR A 170 3.33 -25.22 14.34
N LYS A 171 2.82 -25.07 15.57
CA LYS A 171 2.40 -26.20 16.43
C LYS A 171 1.29 -27.06 15.82
N SER A 172 0.48 -26.48 14.93
CA SER A 172 -0.60 -27.19 14.22
C SER A 172 -0.12 -27.83 12.91
N ASN A 173 1.20 -27.85 12.65
CA ASN A 173 1.84 -28.32 11.42
C ASN A 173 1.33 -27.65 10.13
N LEU A 174 0.76 -26.44 10.22
CA LEU A 174 0.25 -25.71 9.05
C LEU A 174 1.36 -25.08 8.21
N LEU A 175 2.59 -25.02 8.73
CA LEU A 175 3.73 -24.38 8.07
C LEU A 175 4.66 -25.37 7.34
N GLU A 176 4.26 -26.64 7.21
CA GLU A 176 5.05 -27.67 6.53
C GLU A 176 5.45 -27.28 5.10
N TYR A 177 4.53 -26.67 4.34
CA TYR A 177 4.77 -26.20 2.98
C TYR A 177 5.85 -25.09 2.87
N LEU A 178 6.16 -24.41 3.99
CA LEU A 178 7.26 -23.44 4.11
C LEU A 178 8.57 -24.09 4.56
N ASN A 179 8.66 -25.42 4.53
CA ASN A 179 9.74 -26.20 5.13
C ASN A 179 9.93 -25.85 6.62
N LEU A 180 8.81 -25.76 7.35
CA LEU A 180 8.73 -25.61 8.80
C LEU A 180 7.71 -26.62 9.40
N PRO A 181 7.92 -27.94 9.22
CA PRO A 181 7.08 -28.94 9.86
C PRO A 181 7.25 -28.94 11.39
N TYR A 182 6.21 -29.35 12.10
CA TYR A 182 6.26 -29.51 13.55
C TYR A 182 6.95 -30.83 13.93
N GLU A 183 8.28 -30.78 13.98
CA GLU A 183 9.13 -31.91 14.39
C GLU A 183 9.66 -31.76 15.82
N LYS A 184 9.62 -30.55 16.37
CA LYS A 184 10.16 -30.18 17.69
C LYS A 184 9.42 -28.99 18.28
N GLU A 185 9.60 -28.77 19.58
CA GLU A 185 8.98 -27.61 20.23
C GLU A 185 9.51 -26.29 19.65
N PRO A 186 8.70 -25.21 19.60
CA PRO A 186 9.12 -23.93 19.02
C PRO A 186 10.42 -23.37 19.64
N GLU A 187 10.61 -23.58 20.94
CA GLU A 187 11.80 -23.14 21.67
C GLU A 187 13.07 -23.91 21.28
N GLN A 188 12.93 -25.01 20.53
CA GLN A 188 14.02 -25.84 20.00
C GLN A 188 14.34 -25.54 18.53
N LEU A 189 13.67 -24.58 17.92
CA LEU A 189 13.98 -24.12 16.56
C LEU A 189 15.39 -23.53 16.50
N ASN A 190 16.15 -23.93 15.47
CA ASN A 190 17.47 -23.39 15.17
C ASN A 190 17.37 -22.00 14.54
N LEU A 191 18.52 -21.36 14.29
CA LEU A 191 18.58 -20.00 13.78
C LEU A 191 17.87 -19.83 12.42
N GLU A 192 18.03 -20.77 11.49
CA GLU A 192 17.43 -20.69 10.16
C GLU A 192 15.91 -20.85 10.20
N GLU A 193 15.39 -21.76 11.02
CA GLU A 193 13.96 -21.94 11.23
C GLU A 193 13.33 -20.70 11.89
N ARG A 194 14.00 -20.14 12.91
CA ARG A 194 13.55 -18.90 13.56
C ARG A 194 13.51 -17.72 12.60
N LYS A 195 14.49 -17.57 11.70
CA LYS A 195 14.48 -16.55 10.64
C LYS A 195 13.29 -16.71 9.70
N LYS A 196 12.99 -17.93 9.26
CA LYS A 196 11.79 -18.19 8.43
C LYS A 196 10.51 -17.83 9.17
N LEU A 197 10.40 -18.22 10.44
CA LEU A 197 9.25 -17.91 11.30
C LEU A 197 9.08 -16.41 11.51
N GLN A 198 10.18 -15.69 11.75
CA GLN A 198 10.20 -14.24 11.87
C GLN A 198 9.80 -13.54 10.55
N SER A 199 10.30 -14.02 9.41
CA SER A 199 9.94 -13.48 8.09
C SER A 199 8.45 -13.66 7.78
N LEU A 200 7.89 -14.83 8.10
CA LEU A 200 6.45 -15.10 8.00
C LEU A 200 5.66 -14.15 8.91
N ALA A 201 6.09 -14.00 10.16
CA ALA A 201 5.42 -13.14 11.13
C ALA A 201 5.46 -11.66 10.72
N HIS A 202 6.57 -11.17 10.17
CA HIS A 202 6.63 -9.83 9.59
C HIS A 202 5.66 -9.67 8.41
N SER A 203 5.60 -10.66 7.51
CA SER A 203 4.68 -10.62 6.36
C SER A 203 3.22 -10.55 6.82
N ILE A 204 2.83 -11.38 7.80
CA ILE A 204 1.46 -11.37 8.36
C ILE A 204 1.18 -10.05 9.09
N LEU A 205 2.14 -9.53 9.86
CA LEU A 205 1.98 -8.26 10.56
C LEU A 205 1.72 -7.12 9.57
N GLU A 206 2.51 -7.03 8.50
CA GLU A 206 2.33 -6.03 7.46
C GLU A 206 0.98 -6.17 6.76
N MET A 207 0.58 -7.39 6.43
CA MET A 207 -0.75 -7.67 5.88
C MET A 207 -1.87 -7.22 6.81
N GLY A 208 -1.73 -7.48 8.12
CA GLY A 208 -2.65 -7.00 9.14
C GLY A 208 -2.75 -5.48 9.19
N ILE A 209 -1.61 -4.77 9.11
CA ILE A 209 -1.56 -3.29 9.04
C ILE A 209 -2.28 -2.79 7.80
N ILE A 210 -1.98 -3.34 6.63
CA ILE A 210 -2.58 -2.95 5.35
C ILE A 210 -4.10 -3.15 5.40
N SER A 211 -4.54 -4.33 5.82
CA SER A 211 -5.97 -4.67 5.89
C SER A 211 -6.73 -3.82 6.90
N LYS A 212 -6.22 -3.69 8.14
CA LYS A 212 -6.86 -2.91 9.22
C LYS A 212 -7.09 -1.45 8.81
N ASN A 213 -6.18 -0.89 8.01
CA ASN A 213 -6.25 0.50 7.57
C ASN A 213 -6.85 0.67 6.17
N SER A 214 -7.32 -0.41 5.53
CA SER A 214 -7.85 -0.40 4.16
C SER A 214 -6.87 0.18 3.14
N PHE A 215 -5.57 -0.05 3.33
CA PHE A 215 -4.55 0.35 2.38
C PHE A 215 -4.45 -0.65 1.23
N LYS A 216 -3.91 -0.19 0.10
CA LYS A 216 -3.52 -1.04 -1.03
C LYS A 216 -2.02 -1.30 -0.96
N SER A 217 -1.54 -2.45 -1.43
CA SER A 217 -0.10 -2.79 -1.46
C SER A 217 0.32 -3.31 -2.84
N TYR A 218 1.56 -2.98 -3.20
CA TYR A 218 2.26 -3.48 -4.39
C TYR A 218 2.90 -4.86 -4.15
N GLU A 219 3.06 -5.27 -2.89
CA GLU A 219 3.64 -6.57 -2.58
C GLU A 219 2.65 -7.69 -2.91
N ASN A 220 3.14 -8.68 -3.65
CA ASN A 220 2.43 -9.92 -3.91
C ASN A 220 2.68 -10.88 -2.75
N TYR A 221 1.81 -10.84 -1.74
CA TYR A 221 1.87 -11.74 -0.59
C TYR A 221 1.34 -13.15 -0.88
N GLY A 222 1.11 -13.49 -2.16
CA GLY A 222 0.47 -14.73 -2.57
C GLY A 222 1.25 -16.01 -2.30
N SER A 223 2.48 -15.90 -1.82
CA SER A 223 3.29 -17.03 -1.33
C SER A 223 2.79 -17.61 0.00
N PHE A 224 1.89 -16.93 0.72
CA PHE A 224 1.33 -17.42 1.98
C PHE A 224 -0.17 -17.72 1.82
N GLU A 225 -0.51 -18.95 1.45
CA GLU A 225 -1.88 -19.45 1.31
C GLU A 225 -2.75 -19.16 2.55
N ILE A 226 -2.15 -19.24 3.74
CA ILE A 226 -2.79 -18.88 5.03
C ILE A 226 -3.21 -17.40 5.06
N ALA A 227 -2.40 -16.50 4.51
CA ALA A 227 -2.67 -15.07 4.51
C ALA A 227 -3.65 -14.65 3.39
N GLN A 228 -3.62 -15.33 2.23
CA GLN A 228 -4.58 -15.12 1.14
C GLN A 228 -6.03 -15.40 1.59
N ASN A 229 -6.25 -16.48 2.34
CA ASN A 229 -7.59 -16.84 2.82
C ASN A 229 -8.14 -15.87 3.88
N ILE A 230 -7.27 -15.18 4.63
CA ILE A 230 -7.67 -14.24 5.69
C ILE A 230 -7.81 -12.81 5.15
N TYR A 231 -7.08 -12.45 4.09
CA TYR A 231 -6.97 -11.07 3.63
C TYR A 231 -7.16 -10.90 2.11
N SER A 232 -8.36 -11.19 1.60
CA SER A 232 -8.75 -11.05 0.18
C SER A 232 -8.60 -9.65 -0.44
N ASN A 233 -8.24 -8.63 0.36
CA ASN A 233 -8.01 -7.25 -0.07
C ASN A 233 -6.53 -6.94 -0.43
N ILE A 234 -5.63 -7.89 -0.25
CA ILE A 234 -4.19 -7.68 -0.37
C ILE A 234 -3.71 -8.01 -1.80
N GLY A 235 -2.95 -7.10 -2.42
CA GLY A 235 -2.51 -7.21 -3.83
C GLY A 235 -3.28 -6.33 -4.83
N LYS A 236 -4.23 -5.50 -4.37
CA LYS A 236 -5.00 -4.60 -5.24
C LYS A 236 -4.16 -3.54 -5.95
N ALA A 237 -3.11 -3.00 -5.32
CA ALA A 237 -2.25 -1.99 -5.97
C ALA A 237 -1.39 -2.62 -7.07
N PHE A 238 -0.93 -3.85 -6.84
CA PHE A 238 -0.21 -4.63 -7.85
C PHE A 238 -1.06 -4.82 -9.11
N LYS A 239 -2.32 -5.25 -8.97
CA LYS A 239 -3.27 -5.33 -10.10
C LYS A 239 -3.49 -3.98 -10.79
N ILE A 240 -3.61 -2.88 -10.04
CA ILE A 240 -3.74 -1.54 -10.62
C ILE A 240 -2.51 -1.17 -11.46
N SER A 241 -1.30 -1.50 -11.00
CA SER A 241 -0.05 -1.29 -11.75
C SER A 241 -0.01 -2.15 -13.02
N GLU A 242 -0.29 -3.46 -12.91
CA GLU A 242 -0.35 -4.38 -14.07
C GLU A 242 -1.36 -3.90 -15.13
N ASN A 243 -2.58 -3.57 -14.70
CA ASN A 243 -3.64 -3.09 -15.57
C ASN A 243 -3.28 -1.73 -16.22
N THR A 244 -2.58 -0.86 -15.48
CA THR A 244 -2.08 0.40 -16.05
C THR A 244 -1.00 0.15 -17.10
N ALA A 245 -0.06 -0.76 -16.83
CA ALA A 245 1.00 -1.13 -17.76
C ALA A 245 0.44 -1.74 -19.05
N GLU A 246 -0.57 -2.59 -18.96
CA GLU A 246 -1.24 -3.18 -20.13
C GLU A 246 -1.95 -2.12 -20.98
N ILE A 247 -2.68 -1.19 -20.35
CA ILE A 247 -3.30 -0.05 -21.04
C ILE A 247 -2.26 0.79 -21.79
N LEU A 248 -1.11 1.08 -21.14
CA LEU A 248 -0.02 1.85 -21.76
C LEU A 248 0.59 1.08 -22.93
N SER A 249 0.77 -0.23 -22.79
CA SER A 249 1.28 -1.11 -23.85
C SER A 249 0.39 -1.11 -25.09
N ILE A 250 -0.93 -1.21 -24.93
CA ILE A 250 -1.92 -1.13 -26.03
C ILE A 250 -1.81 0.21 -26.77
N GLU A 251 -1.53 1.27 -26.03
CA GLU A 251 -1.32 2.62 -26.58
C GLU A 251 0.11 2.85 -27.10
N ASN A 252 0.94 1.80 -27.22
CA ASN A 252 2.35 1.86 -27.62
C ASN A 252 3.16 2.86 -26.78
N THR A 253 2.95 2.83 -25.46
CA THR A 253 3.63 3.68 -24.48
C THR A 253 4.35 2.79 -23.47
N PRO A 254 5.60 3.08 -23.08
CA PRO A 254 6.25 2.38 -21.97
C PRO A 254 5.44 2.53 -20.68
N ASP A 255 5.57 1.58 -19.75
CA ASP A 255 4.91 1.69 -18.45
C ASP A 255 5.46 2.87 -17.61
N LEU A 256 4.75 3.27 -16.55
CA LEU A 256 5.12 4.45 -15.76
C LEU A 256 6.50 4.35 -15.10
N GLN A 257 6.94 3.14 -14.72
CA GLN A 257 8.26 2.93 -14.15
C GLN A 257 9.35 3.05 -15.22
N GLN A 258 9.12 2.46 -16.40
CA GLN A 258 10.01 2.60 -17.55
C GLN A 258 10.08 4.04 -18.04
N ILE A 259 8.97 4.78 -18.06
CA ILE A 259 8.95 6.20 -18.40
C ILE A 259 9.87 6.99 -17.46
N PHE A 260 9.81 6.73 -16.15
CA PHE A 260 10.70 7.36 -15.19
C PHE A 260 12.17 7.00 -15.45
N LEU A 261 12.47 5.73 -15.69
CA LEU A 261 13.85 5.25 -15.89
C LEU A 261 14.46 5.67 -17.24
N GLN A 262 13.66 5.83 -18.29
CA GLN A 262 14.14 6.02 -19.67
C GLN A 262 14.03 7.46 -20.18
N ASN A 263 13.03 8.23 -19.73
CA ASN A 263 12.68 9.52 -20.36
C ASN A 263 13.05 10.74 -19.50
N ASN A 264 14.04 10.62 -18.61
CA ASN A 264 14.56 11.71 -17.76
C ASN A 264 13.50 12.42 -16.90
N PHE A 265 12.37 11.78 -16.57
CA PHE A 265 11.45 12.34 -15.58
C PHE A 265 12.11 12.38 -14.21
N ASP A 266 11.95 13.49 -13.51
CA ASP A 266 12.33 13.64 -12.11
C ASP A 266 11.08 13.55 -11.22
N ILE A 267 11.26 13.21 -9.95
CA ILE A 267 10.17 13.18 -8.97
C ILE A 267 9.49 14.55 -8.88
N SER A 268 10.18 15.64 -9.17
CA SER A 268 9.60 16.99 -9.23
C SER A 268 8.50 17.15 -10.30
N ASP A 269 8.53 16.38 -11.38
CA ASP A 269 7.52 16.44 -12.45
C ASP A 269 6.13 16.00 -11.96
N ILE A 270 6.07 15.28 -10.85
CA ILE A 270 4.81 14.87 -10.23
C ILE A 270 3.90 16.05 -9.94
N PHE A 271 4.45 17.22 -9.58
CA PHE A 271 3.65 18.40 -9.26
C PHE A 271 2.94 18.95 -10.50
N LYS A 272 3.48 18.72 -11.70
CA LYS A 272 2.83 19.08 -12.95
C LYS A 272 1.84 17.98 -13.36
N LEU A 273 2.32 16.75 -13.48
CA LEU A 273 1.58 15.62 -14.04
C LEU A 273 0.33 15.28 -13.21
N ARG A 274 0.47 15.25 -11.87
CA ARG A 274 -0.59 14.83 -10.94
C ARG A 274 -1.76 15.82 -10.89
N HIS A 275 -1.53 17.08 -11.24
CA HIS A 275 -2.55 18.13 -11.20
C HIS A 275 -3.34 18.28 -12.50
N LEU A 276 -2.94 17.59 -13.58
CA LEU A 276 -3.74 17.52 -14.80
C LEU A 276 -5.13 16.97 -14.46
N LYS A 277 -6.18 17.66 -14.94
CA LYS A 277 -7.57 17.23 -14.71
C LYS A 277 -7.81 15.79 -15.20
N THR A 278 -7.06 15.38 -16.22
CA THR A 278 -7.08 14.05 -16.83
C THR A 278 -6.37 13.01 -15.96
N ALA A 279 -5.26 13.35 -15.31
CA ALA A 279 -4.58 12.48 -14.35
C ALA A 279 -5.45 12.17 -13.12
N LYS A 280 -6.19 13.16 -12.61
CA LYS A 280 -7.15 12.95 -11.51
C LYS A 280 -8.28 11.99 -11.90
N PHE A 281 -8.78 12.12 -13.12
CA PHE A 281 -9.82 11.23 -13.65
C PHE A 281 -9.30 9.81 -13.85
N PHE A 282 -8.17 9.66 -14.56
CA PHE A 282 -7.55 8.36 -14.81
C PHE A 282 -7.27 7.63 -13.51
N ARG A 283 -6.67 8.31 -12.52
CA ARG A 283 -6.44 7.74 -11.19
C ARG A 283 -7.71 7.18 -10.56
N LYS A 284 -8.77 8.00 -10.53
CA LYS A 284 -10.04 7.57 -9.94
C LYS A 284 -10.60 6.36 -10.69
N TRP A 285 -10.63 6.43 -12.02
CA TRP A 285 -11.16 5.39 -12.89
C TRP A 285 -10.41 4.06 -12.76
N ILE A 286 -9.07 4.06 -12.85
CA ILE A 286 -8.28 2.81 -12.78
C ILE A 286 -8.35 2.16 -11.40
N ASN A 287 -8.49 2.96 -10.34
CA ASN A 287 -8.69 2.44 -8.99
C ASN A 287 -10.10 1.89 -8.76
N GLU A 288 -11.09 2.29 -9.56
CA GLU A 288 -12.47 1.76 -9.47
C GLU A 288 -12.65 0.49 -10.31
N VAL A 289 -12.03 0.42 -11.49
CA VAL A 289 -12.16 -0.72 -12.42
C VAL A 289 -11.08 -1.78 -12.16
N GLY A 290 -9.85 -1.39 -11.83
CA GLY A 290 -8.70 -2.30 -11.74
C GLY A 290 -8.53 -3.05 -10.41
N GLU A 291 -9.39 -2.84 -9.42
CA GLU A 291 -9.24 -3.46 -8.09
C GLU A 291 -9.58 -4.96 -8.06
N ASN A 292 -10.56 -5.40 -8.85
CA ASN A 292 -11.13 -6.75 -8.74
C ASN A 292 -11.14 -7.54 -10.05
N GLU A 293 -10.69 -6.94 -11.15
CA GLU A 293 -10.79 -7.49 -12.50
C GLU A 293 -9.43 -7.90 -13.05
N ASN A 294 -9.41 -8.86 -13.99
CA ASN A 294 -8.19 -9.23 -14.70
C ASN A 294 -7.87 -8.21 -15.81
N SER A 295 -6.65 -8.26 -16.33
CA SER A 295 -6.13 -7.30 -17.30
C SER A 295 -7.00 -7.20 -18.57
N ALA A 296 -7.54 -8.32 -19.06
CA ALA A 296 -8.43 -8.37 -20.21
C ALA A 296 -9.78 -7.65 -19.97
N GLU A 297 -10.36 -7.77 -18.78
CA GLU A 297 -11.62 -7.09 -18.40
C GLU A 297 -11.41 -5.57 -18.29
N VAL A 298 -10.29 -5.14 -17.70
CA VAL A 298 -9.93 -3.71 -17.63
C VAL A 298 -9.64 -3.14 -19.02
N THR A 299 -9.01 -3.93 -19.89
CA THR A 299 -8.79 -3.57 -21.29
C THR A 299 -10.12 -3.44 -22.06
N GLU A 300 -11.09 -4.33 -21.85
CA GLU A 300 -12.43 -4.21 -22.44
C GLU A 300 -13.13 -2.93 -21.95
N ALA A 301 -13.07 -2.65 -20.64
CA ALA A 301 -13.63 -1.43 -20.05
C ALA A 301 -12.95 -0.16 -20.59
N TYR A 302 -11.62 -0.18 -20.78
CA TYR A 302 -10.86 0.90 -21.39
C TYR A 302 -11.31 1.16 -22.84
N LEU A 303 -11.40 0.11 -23.67
CA LEU A 303 -11.83 0.22 -25.05
C LEU A 303 -13.30 0.67 -25.17
N ALA A 304 -14.16 0.27 -24.24
CA ALA A 304 -15.54 0.72 -24.16
C ALA A 304 -15.62 2.23 -23.83
N GLU A 305 -14.82 2.71 -22.88
CA GLU A 305 -14.77 4.13 -22.48
C GLU A 305 -14.22 5.05 -23.58
N ILE A 306 -13.44 4.50 -24.51
CA ILE A 306 -12.97 5.22 -25.70
C ILE A 306 -14.04 5.24 -26.81
N LYS A 307 -14.80 4.15 -26.97
CA LYS A 307 -15.77 3.99 -28.05
C LYS A 307 -17.11 4.67 -27.76
N GLU A 308 -17.57 4.67 -26.52
CA GLU A 308 -18.83 5.30 -26.14
C GLU A 308 -18.57 6.70 -25.55
N ALA A 309 -19.09 7.76 -26.19
CA ALA A 309 -19.09 9.12 -25.63
C ALA A 309 -19.95 9.27 -24.36
N LYS A 310 -20.39 8.16 -23.75
CA LYS A 310 -21.10 8.06 -22.47
C LYS A 310 -20.20 7.30 -21.51
N SER A 311 -19.87 7.93 -20.37
CA SER A 311 -19.00 7.32 -19.36
C SER A 311 -19.50 5.94 -18.92
N PHE A 312 -18.59 4.99 -18.81
CA PHE A 312 -18.72 3.56 -18.48
C PHE A 312 -19.61 3.35 -17.27
N PHE A 313 -19.56 4.25 -16.29
CA PHE A 313 -20.40 4.26 -15.09
C PHE A 313 -21.91 4.39 -15.37
N ASN A 314 -22.30 4.83 -16.57
CA ASN A 314 -23.69 4.91 -17.00
C ASN A 314 -24.18 3.65 -17.72
N THR A 315 -23.27 2.73 -18.09
CA THR A 315 -23.61 1.44 -18.70
C THR A 315 -24.07 0.43 -17.63
N ALA A 316 -24.81 -0.61 -18.03
CA ALA A 316 -25.29 -1.64 -17.11
C ALA A 316 -24.13 -2.37 -16.40
N LYS A 317 -23.01 -2.64 -17.10
CA LYS A 317 -21.78 -3.20 -16.52
C LYS A 317 -21.14 -2.25 -15.49
N GLY A 318 -21.03 -0.95 -15.81
CA GLY A 318 -20.49 0.04 -14.87
C GLY A 318 -21.36 0.29 -13.64
N LYS A 319 -22.69 0.17 -13.76
CA LYS A 319 -23.62 0.21 -12.61
C LYS A 319 -23.47 -1.00 -11.68
N ILE A 320 -23.14 -2.18 -12.23
CA ILE A 320 -22.88 -3.39 -11.44
C ILE A 320 -21.55 -3.24 -10.67
N ILE A 321 -20.47 -2.80 -11.33
CA ILE A 321 -19.17 -2.56 -10.67
C ILE A 321 -19.28 -1.51 -9.56
N LYS A 322 -20.03 -0.43 -9.79
CA LYS A 322 -20.32 0.61 -8.78
C LYS A 322 -21.05 0.05 -7.55
N ASN A 323 -21.89 -0.97 -7.72
CA ASN A 323 -22.66 -1.59 -6.64
C ASN A 323 -21.90 -2.75 -5.94
N THR A 324 -20.97 -3.42 -6.61
CA THR A 324 -20.12 -4.47 -6.01
C THR A 324 -19.16 -3.89 -4.95
N VAL A 325 -18.81 -2.61 -5.04
CA VAL A 325 -17.97 -1.89 -4.05
C VAL A 325 -18.64 -1.79 -2.66
N LEU A 326 -19.97 -2.00 -2.55
CA LEU A 326 -20.71 -1.95 -1.28
C LEU A 326 -20.94 -3.31 -0.62
N PHE A 327 -20.58 -4.42 -1.26
CA PHE A 327 -20.75 -5.78 -0.72
C PHE A 327 -19.41 -6.52 -0.60
N GLY A 328 -18.54 -5.98 0.24
CA GLY A 328 -17.42 -6.74 0.79
C GLY A 328 -17.87 -7.61 1.96
N ALA A 329 -18.54 -8.75 1.69
CA ALA A 329 -18.56 -9.95 2.53
C ALA A 329 -19.50 -11.02 1.93
N SER A 330 -18.92 -12.16 1.57
CA SER A 330 -19.49 -13.52 1.63
C SER A 330 -21.01 -13.70 1.45
N THR A 331 -21.42 -14.13 0.25
CA THR A 331 -22.29 -15.33 0.03
C THR A 331 -22.63 -15.48 -1.45
N GLY A 332 -22.12 -16.55 -2.08
CA GLY A 332 -22.74 -17.23 -3.23
C GLY A 332 -23.05 -16.40 -4.47
N LEU A 333 -22.06 -16.16 -5.33
CA LEU A 333 -22.30 -15.89 -6.77
C LEU A 333 -22.65 -17.20 -7.50
N GLY A 334 -23.77 -17.81 -7.09
CA GLY A 334 -24.27 -19.07 -7.66
C GLY A 334 -25.65 -18.98 -8.32
N THR A 335 -26.35 -17.84 -8.29
CA THR A 335 -27.77 -17.81 -8.72
C THR A 335 -28.22 -16.62 -9.56
N LEU A 336 -27.36 -15.69 -9.97
CA LEU A 336 -27.79 -14.57 -10.84
C LEU A 336 -27.70 -14.84 -12.34
N ILE A 337 -27.58 -16.11 -12.74
CA ILE A 337 -27.83 -16.56 -14.12
C ILE A 337 -29.05 -17.50 -14.11
N ALA A 338 -30.20 -16.99 -13.68
CA ALA A 338 -31.49 -17.55 -14.05
C ALA A 338 -32.33 -16.39 -14.58
N GLY A 339 -32.71 -16.50 -15.86
CA GLY A 339 -33.29 -15.43 -16.65
C GLY A 339 -34.66 -14.92 -16.15
N PRO A 340 -35.31 -14.04 -16.94
CA PRO A 340 -36.48 -13.28 -16.51
C PRO A 340 -37.75 -14.12 -16.55
N LEU A 341 -37.92 -15.06 -15.62
CA LEU A 341 -39.18 -15.77 -15.35
C LEU A 341 -39.21 -16.19 -13.88
N GLY A 342 -39.96 -15.48 -13.03
CA GLY A 342 -40.12 -15.83 -11.62
C GLY A 342 -40.85 -14.78 -10.79
N THR A 343 -42.16 -14.72 -10.97
CA THR A 343 -43.16 -13.90 -10.27
C THR A 343 -43.16 -14.01 -8.74
N VAL A 344 -43.34 -12.84 -8.09
CA VAL A 344 -44.32 -12.51 -7.03
C VAL A 344 -44.52 -13.52 -5.89
N VAL A 345 -44.07 -13.16 -4.68
CA VAL A 345 -44.78 -13.21 -3.36
C VAL A 345 -43.91 -12.35 -2.41
N GLY A 346 -44.32 -11.33 -1.65
CA GLY A 346 -45.60 -10.99 -1.03
C GLY A 346 -45.38 -10.78 0.48
N ALA A 347 -45.14 -9.52 0.88
CA ALA A 347 -45.42 -8.85 2.18
C ALA A 347 -45.36 -9.60 3.53
N SER A 348 -44.54 -9.09 4.46
CA SER A 348 -44.86 -8.77 5.88
C SER A 348 -43.57 -8.28 6.58
N ALA A 349 -43.32 -6.98 6.73
CA ALA A 349 -43.85 -6.07 7.74
C ALA A 349 -43.63 -6.52 9.21
N THR A 350 -42.59 -6.00 9.87
CA THR A 350 -42.77 -5.30 11.15
C THR A 350 -41.64 -4.28 11.41
N PRO A 351 -41.95 -3.07 11.92
CA PRO A 351 -41.02 -1.95 12.10
C PRO A 351 -40.63 -1.74 13.57
N LEU A 352 -39.48 -1.09 13.84
CA LEU A 352 -39.18 -0.28 15.06
C LEU A 352 -37.76 0.30 14.92
N VAL A 353 -37.61 1.52 14.40
CA VAL A 353 -37.54 2.82 15.11
C VAL A 353 -36.13 3.18 15.61
N ASN A 354 -35.49 4.02 14.80
CA ASN A 354 -34.78 5.26 15.12
C ASN A 354 -33.91 5.34 16.40
N LEU A 355 -32.60 5.46 16.18
CA LEU A 355 -31.81 6.54 16.78
C LEU A 355 -31.30 7.44 15.65
N GLY A 356 -32.03 8.52 15.42
CA GLY A 356 -31.56 9.63 14.60
C GLY A 356 -30.57 10.50 15.37
N ILE A 357 -29.65 11.13 14.65
CA ILE A 357 -29.51 12.58 14.56
C ILE A 357 -28.92 12.87 13.17
N ASP A 358 -29.77 13.46 12.34
CA ASP A 358 -29.44 14.19 11.12
C ASP A 358 -28.58 15.41 11.46
N TYR A 359 -27.55 15.72 10.66
CA TYR A 359 -27.19 17.07 10.21
C TYR A 359 -26.01 16.98 9.24
N GLY A 360 -26.29 17.03 7.93
CA GLY A 360 -25.26 17.29 6.91
C GLY A 360 -25.43 16.64 5.53
N LEU A 361 -26.44 15.80 5.30
CA LEU A 361 -26.63 15.04 4.05
C LEU A 361 -27.87 15.48 3.23
N SER A 362 -27.98 16.77 2.87
CA SER A 362 -28.99 17.15 1.85
C SER A 362 -28.71 18.37 0.97
N LEU A 363 -27.50 18.95 0.95
CA LEU A 363 -27.18 20.07 0.03
C LEU A 363 -25.78 20.03 -0.63
N LEU A 364 -25.09 18.89 -0.59
CA LEU A 364 -23.86 18.67 -1.39
C LEU A 364 -23.94 17.41 -2.29
N GLU A 365 -25.09 16.75 -2.33
CA GLU A 365 -25.35 15.59 -3.21
C GLU A 365 -25.87 15.98 -4.60
N GLU A 366 -26.04 17.27 -4.91
CA GLU A 366 -26.65 17.68 -6.20
C GLU A 366 -25.76 18.55 -7.10
N PHE A 367 -24.52 18.88 -6.69
CA PHE A 367 -23.55 19.58 -7.56
C PHE A 367 -22.11 19.12 -7.26
N THR A 368 -21.51 18.27 -8.11
CA THR A 368 -20.15 18.47 -8.72
C THR A 368 -19.48 17.24 -9.37
N THR A 369 -20.02 16.01 -9.36
CA THR A 369 -19.32 14.88 -10.05
C THR A 369 -19.87 14.46 -11.41
N GLU A 370 -21.10 14.80 -11.78
CA GLU A 370 -21.67 14.34 -13.07
C GLU A 370 -21.48 15.37 -14.21
N GLY A 371 -21.27 16.66 -13.88
CA GLY A 371 -20.99 17.72 -14.86
C GLY A 371 -19.52 17.97 -15.21
N ILE A 372 -18.55 17.50 -14.38
CA ILE A 372 -17.11 17.79 -14.58
C ILE A 372 -16.42 16.77 -15.50
N PHE A 373 -17.03 15.59 -15.72
CA PHE A 373 -16.44 14.48 -16.46
C PHE A 373 -17.21 14.07 -17.72
N ALA A 374 -18.27 14.79 -18.09
CA ALA A 374 -18.87 14.65 -19.41
C ALA A 374 -17.83 14.94 -20.50
N GLY A 375 -17.50 13.93 -21.32
CA GLY A 375 -16.53 14.03 -22.41
C GLY A 375 -15.06 13.78 -22.04
N LYS A 376 -14.74 13.25 -20.84
CA LYS A 376 -13.38 12.84 -20.48
C LYS A 376 -13.25 11.31 -20.49
N ASN A 377 -12.23 10.79 -21.16
CA ASN A 377 -11.91 9.36 -21.20
C ASN A 377 -10.46 9.12 -20.70
N PRO A 378 -10.09 7.90 -20.29
CA PRO A 378 -8.77 7.58 -19.75
C PRO A 378 -7.63 7.79 -20.76
N LYS A 379 -7.90 7.73 -22.07
CA LYS A 379 -6.91 7.96 -23.14
C LYS A 379 -6.30 9.36 -23.09
N ILE A 380 -7.07 10.39 -22.72
CA ILE A 380 -6.55 11.78 -22.65
C ILE A 380 -5.41 11.91 -21.63
N PHE A 381 -5.40 11.12 -20.55
CA PHE A 381 -4.25 11.11 -19.64
C PHE A 381 -3.00 10.55 -20.32
N ILE A 382 -3.13 9.46 -21.08
CA ILE A 382 -2.03 8.81 -21.79
C ILE A 382 -1.51 9.71 -22.91
N ASP A 383 -2.38 10.38 -23.65
CA ASP A 383 -1.99 11.32 -24.70
C ASP A 383 -1.20 12.50 -24.12
N ASN A 384 -1.67 13.08 -23.00
CA ASN A 384 -0.93 14.13 -22.29
C ASN A 384 0.42 13.63 -21.75
N LEU A 385 0.49 12.38 -21.28
CA LEU A 385 1.75 11.77 -20.83
C LEU A 385 2.74 11.64 -22.00
N LYS A 386 2.28 11.16 -23.16
CA LYS A 386 3.07 11.07 -24.39
C LYS A 386 3.59 12.44 -24.84
N GLU A 387 2.77 13.48 -24.75
CA GLU A 387 3.20 14.84 -25.07
C GLU A 387 4.30 15.34 -24.13
N GLU A 388 4.20 15.05 -22.85
CA GLU A 388 5.22 15.43 -21.87
C GLU A 388 6.53 14.66 -22.07
N VAL A 389 6.45 13.35 -22.36
CA VAL A 389 7.61 12.51 -22.75
C VAL A 389 8.33 13.10 -23.97
N LYS A 390 7.58 13.43 -25.03
CA LYS A 390 8.15 13.99 -26.27
C LYS A 390 8.84 15.34 -26.08
N LYS A 391 8.44 16.13 -25.08
CA LYS A 391 9.09 17.41 -24.75
C LYS A 391 10.41 17.22 -24.01
N THR A 392 10.63 16.06 -23.39
CA THR A 392 11.86 15.75 -22.64
C THR A 392 12.97 15.21 -23.54
N ASP A 393 12.61 14.67 -24.72
CA ASP A 393 13.53 14.19 -25.76
C ASP A 393 14.10 15.30 -26.68
N THR A 394 13.56 16.52 -26.60
CA THR A 394 14.00 17.72 -27.34
C THR A 394 14.72 18.69 -26.44
#